data_AF-A0A2T7G3B6-F1
#
_entry.id   AF-A0A2T7G3B6-F1
#
_cell.length_a   1.000
_cell.length_b   1.000
_cell.length_c   1.000
_cell.angle_alpha   90.00
_cell.angle_beta   90.00
_cell.angle_gamma   90.00
#
_symmetry.space_group_name_H-M   'P 1'
#
loop_
_entity.id
_entity.type
_entity.pdbx_description
1 polymer ?
#
loop_
_entity_poly.entity_id
_entity_poly.type
_entity_poly.pdbx_seq_one_letter_code
_entity_poly.pdbx_strand_id
1 'polypeptide(L)'
;MNWLSALARGAEIPVFAVVGAQGLAPVEGLRRRPGLRLVDSPRHARVLLVSGAVDAAHKTALERLHAQLPPPRGTVWWRAPRLFQRGEAVAGDDPLFAIRAAAEADEPDQRPDVPPHPWQGMGPHGQGGRGMMGGNPYGRPMAMTAEDIRDGLALDAYSARFGPFLPMLPPGLTLDLTLQGDVIVSACVVSPPFEQGVQGDAPALCAARMLRLMGIGPRAARTRGALMALPKGSGMRRRLAAWLRGETVAETPKPLSEALPGLEWAEAVLWLASFPPSQLRAACMERQAA
;
A
#
# COMPACT_ATOMS: atom_id res chain seq x y z
N MET A 1 12.74 -32.57 20.55
CA MET A 1 12.63 -31.24 19.91
C MET A 1 13.18 -31.37 18.49
N ASN A 2 12.34 -31.27 17.45
CA ASN A 2 12.72 -31.50 16.05
C ASN A 2 13.58 -30.32 15.52
N TRP A 3 14.67 -30.61 14.80
CA TRP A 3 15.53 -29.61 14.16
C TRP A 3 14.77 -28.68 13.20
N LEU A 4 13.71 -29.18 12.54
CA LEU A 4 12.80 -28.35 11.73
C LEU A 4 12.07 -27.31 12.59
N SER A 5 11.62 -27.67 13.79
CA SER A 5 11.01 -26.73 14.74
C SER A 5 12.03 -25.75 15.33
N ALA A 6 13.33 -26.09 15.36
CA ALA A 6 14.39 -25.16 15.75
C ALA A 6 14.72 -24.16 14.64
N LEU A 7 14.80 -24.62 13.38
CA LEU A 7 14.98 -23.77 12.21
C LEU A 7 13.78 -22.84 11.97
N ALA A 8 12.55 -23.35 12.11
CA ALA A 8 11.33 -22.55 11.99
C ALA A 8 11.25 -21.44 13.04
N ARG A 9 11.74 -21.68 14.28
CA ARG A 9 11.80 -20.65 15.33
C ARG A 9 12.82 -19.53 15.05
N GLY A 10 13.79 -19.78 14.17
CA GLY A 10 14.76 -18.79 13.70
C GLY A 10 14.32 -18.04 12.45
N ALA A 11 13.24 -18.47 11.78
CA ALA A 11 12.75 -17.82 10.57
C ALA A 11 12.11 -16.46 10.89
N GLU A 12 12.35 -15.47 10.02
CA GLU A 12 11.71 -14.17 10.14
C GLU A 12 10.19 -14.29 9.94
N ILE A 13 9.42 -13.66 10.82
CA ILE A 13 7.97 -13.63 10.69
C ILE A 13 7.61 -12.64 9.58
N PRO A 14 6.96 -13.06 8.48
CA PRO A 14 6.55 -12.13 7.46
C PRO A 14 5.30 -11.37 7.92
N VAL A 15 5.38 -10.03 7.91
CA VAL A 15 4.34 -9.14 8.42
C VAL A 15 3.91 -8.18 7.32
N PHE A 16 2.62 -8.10 7.04
CA PHE A 16 2.05 -7.03 6.23
C PHE A 16 1.58 -5.91 7.16
N ALA A 17 2.14 -4.71 6.99
CA ALA A 17 1.82 -3.57 7.83
C ALA A 17 0.76 -2.69 7.17
N VAL A 18 -0.38 -2.56 7.84
CA VAL A 18 -1.38 -1.52 7.57
C VAL A 18 -1.04 -0.32 8.43
N VAL A 19 -0.68 0.78 7.76
CA VAL A 19 -0.28 2.02 8.43
C VAL A 19 -1.50 2.95 8.52
N GLY A 20 -1.96 3.18 9.74
CA GLY A 20 -2.97 4.17 10.10
C GLY A 20 -2.36 5.52 10.46
N ALA A 21 -3.16 6.40 11.07
CA ALA A 21 -2.72 7.67 11.61
C ALA A 21 -1.60 7.48 12.65
N GLN A 22 -0.52 8.25 12.50
CA GLN A 22 0.71 8.21 13.32
C GLN A 22 1.46 6.87 13.30
N GLY A 23 1.07 5.94 12.42
CA GLY A 23 1.62 4.59 12.36
C GLY A 23 2.94 4.46 11.57
N LEU A 24 3.28 5.44 10.73
CA LEU A 24 4.38 5.31 9.78
C LEU A 24 5.74 5.20 10.47
N ALA A 25 6.06 6.15 11.35
CA ALA A 25 7.35 6.14 12.05
C ALA A 25 7.58 4.89 12.92
N PRO A 26 6.60 4.41 13.70
CA PRO A 26 6.69 3.13 14.40
C PRO A 26 6.98 1.93 13.47
N VAL A 27 6.29 1.84 12.33
CA VAL A 27 6.50 0.75 11.35
C VAL A 27 7.87 0.82 10.67
N GLU A 28 8.37 2.01 10.34
CA GLU A 28 9.75 2.17 9.84
C GLU A 28 10.81 1.84 10.90
N GLY A 29 10.46 1.95 12.19
CA GLY A 29 11.24 1.40 13.29
C GLY A 29 11.29 -0.13 13.27
N LEU A 30 10.13 -0.78 13.10
CA LEU A 30 10.02 -2.24 13.03
C LEU A 30 10.77 -2.83 11.84
N ARG A 31 10.85 -2.14 10.70
CA ARG A 31 11.57 -2.64 9.51
C ARG A 31 13.06 -2.93 9.78
N ARG A 32 13.63 -2.34 10.83
CA ARG A 32 15.03 -2.55 11.27
C ARG A 32 15.18 -3.64 12.34
N ARG A 33 14.08 -4.21 12.84
CA ARG A 33 14.10 -5.20 13.91
C ARG A 33 14.42 -6.60 13.36
N PRO A 34 15.38 -7.33 13.96
CA PRO A 34 15.66 -8.70 13.54
C PRO A 34 14.50 -9.63 13.91
N GLY A 35 14.32 -10.69 13.12
CA GLY A 35 13.28 -11.70 13.34
C GLY A 35 11.90 -11.33 12.77
N LEU A 36 11.78 -10.15 12.15
CA LEU A 36 10.57 -9.72 11.43
C LEU A 36 10.96 -9.33 10.00
N ARG A 37 10.08 -9.66 9.04
CA ARG A 37 10.21 -9.20 7.65
C ARG A 37 8.94 -8.50 7.22
N LEU A 38 9.00 -7.19 7.04
CA LEU A 38 7.89 -6.47 6.44
C LEU A 38 7.80 -6.80 4.95
N VAL A 39 6.67 -7.36 4.53
CA VAL A 39 6.40 -7.76 3.14
C VAL A 39 5.45 -6.78 2.46
N ASP A 40 5.58 -6.63 1.14
CA ASP A 40 4.80 -5.66 0.35
C ASP A 40 3.50 -6.24 -0.23
N SER A 41 3.19 -7.51 0.06
CA SER A 41 1.94 -8.16 -0.33
C SER A 41 1.34 -8.92 0.85
N PRO A 42 0.02 -8.78 1.11
CA PRO A 42 -0.65 -9.56 2.15
C PRO A 42 -0.54 -11.06 1.90
N ARG A 43 -0.42 -11.48 0.63
CA ARG A 43 -0.26 -12.89 0.24
C ARG A 43 1.07 -13.51 0.68
N HIS A 44 2.05 -12.67 1.03
CA HIS A 44 3.34 -13.12 1.53
C HIS A 44 3.44 -13.03 3.05
N ALA A 45 2.38 -12.55 3.73
CA ALA A 45 2.39 -12.30 5.16
C ALA A 45 1.77 -13.43 5.96
N ARG A 46 2.24 -13.54 7.19
CA ARG A 46 1.66 -14.40 8.23
C ARG A 46 0.85 -13.59 9.23
N VAL A 47 1.28 -12.36 9.48
CA VAL A 47 0.65 -11.45 10.44
C VAL A 47 0.22 -10.18 9.72
N LEU A 48 -1.03 -9.79 9.93
CA LEU A 48 -1.54 -8.47 9.60
C LEU A 48 -1.30 -7.55 10.81
N LEU A 49 -0.39 -6.60 10.66
CA LEU A 49 -0.12 -5.60 11.70
C LEU A 49 -0.84 -4.30 11.34
N VAL A 50 -1.83 -3.89 12.13
CA VAL A 50 -2.48 -2.59 12.02
C VAL A 50 -1.81 -1.64 13.01
N SER A 51 -1.06 -0.67 12.50
CA SER A 51 -0.31 0.30 13.29
C SER A 51 -0.94 1.68 13.21
N GLY A 52 -1.44 2.22 14.32
CA GLY A 52 -2.11 3.52 14.35
C GLY A 52 -3.59 3.47 13.95
N ALA A 53 -4.31 4.57 14.17
CA ALA A 53 -5.76 4.60 14.00
C ALA A 53 -6.17 4.51 12.51
N VAL A 54 -7.17 3.69 12.21
CA VAL A 54 -7.75 3.57 10.86
C VAL A 54 -9.23 3.93 10.95
N ASP A 55 -9.70 4.78 10.04
CA ASP A 55 -11.11 5.18 9.99
C ASP A 55 -12.03 3.97 9.79
N ALA A 56 -13.18 3.98 10.47
CA ALA A 56 -14.17 2.92 10.36
C ALA A 56 -14.69 2.71 8.92
N ALA A 57 -14.66 3.76 8.08
CA ALA A 57 -14.97 3.69 6.65
C ALA A 57 -14.10 2.66 5.90
N HIS A 58 -12.87 2.39 6.38
CA HIS A 58 -11.94 1.44 5.78
C HIS A 58 -12.04 0.02 6.36
N LYS A 59 -13.01 -0.26 7.25
CA LYS A 59 -13.22 -1.60 7.83
C LYS A 59 -13.33 -2.69 6.76
N THR A 60 -14.14 -2.47 5.72
CA THR A 60 -14.30 -3.42 4.61
C THR A 60 -12.98 -3.66 3.86
N ALA A 61 -12.15 -2.64 3.69
CA ALA A 61 -10.86 -2.78 3.02
C ALA A 61 -9.88 -3.61 3.88
N LEU A 62 -9.88 -3.43 5.20
CA LEU A 62 -9.10 -4.24 6.13
C LEU A 62 -9.55 -5.71 6.15
N GLU A 63 -10.85 -5.97 6.17
CA GLU A 63 -11.38 -7.35 6.10
C GLU A 63 -10.92 -8.06 4.83
N ARG A 64 -10.93 -7.34 3.68
CA ARG A 64 -10.43 -7.86 2.40
C ARG A 64 -8.92 -8.11 2.41
N LEU A 65 -8.13 -7.30 3.12
CA LEU A 65 -6.71 -7.55 3.29
C LEU A 65 -6.46 -8.78 4.16
N HIS A 66 -7.17 -8.89 5.29
CA HIS A 66 -7.10 -10.05 6.17
C HIS A 66 -7.38 -11.36 5.42
N ALA A 67 -8.44 -11.37 4.60
CA ALA A 67 -8.80 -12.53 3.78
C ALA A 67 -7.72 -12.91 2.75
N GLN A 68 -6.89 -11.95 2.30
CA GLN A 68 -5.80 -12.20 1.35
C GLN A 68 -4.55 -12.83 1.96
N LEU A 69 -4.41 -12.84 3.29
CA LEU A 69 -3.30 -13.56 3.93
C LEU A 69 -3.43 -15.07 3.65
N PRO A 70 -2.35 -15.83 3.47
CA PRO A 70 -2.41 -17.28 3.50
C PRO A 70 -2.67 -17.78 4.94
N PRO A 71 -3.42 -18.87 5.13
CA PRO A 71 -3.50 -19.53 6.42
C PRO A 71 -2.22 -20.34 6.70
N PRO A 72 -1.92 -20.65 7.98
CA PRO A 72 -2.52 -20.00 9.14
C PRO A 72 -2.21 -18.50 9.22
N ARG A 73 -3.02 -17.68 9.90
CA ARG A 73 -2.89 -16.21 9.91
C ARG A 73 -3.26 -15.58 11.25
N GLY A 74 -2.68 -14.44 11.57
CA GLY A 74 -3.04 -13.67 12.77
C GLY A 74 -3.04 -12.17 12.57
N THR A 75 -3.72 -11.46 13.47
CA THR A 75 -3.83 -10.00 13.45
C THR A 75 -3.25 -9.38 14.72
N VAL A 76 -2.56 -8.26 14.59
CA VAL A 76 -2.12 -7.42 15.71
C VAL A 76 -2.57 -5.98 15.50
N TRP A 77 -3.25 -5.43 16.49
CA TRP A 77 -3.67 -4.04 16.55
C TRP A 77 -2.72 -3.25 17.44
N TRP A 78 -1.72 -2.61 16.84
CA TRP A 78 -0.70 -1.86 17.55
C TRP A 78 -1.03 -0.37 17.57
N ARG A 79 -1.34 0.16 18.76
CA ARG A 79 -1.79 1.55 18.96
C ARG A 79 -2.95 1.91 18.04
N ALA A 80 -3.83 0.94 17.81
CA ALA A 80 -4.94 1.03 16.88
C ALA A 80 -6.20 0.48 17.56
N PRO A 81 -7.37 1.14 17.40
CA PRO A 81 -8.64 0.55 17.79
C PRO A 81 -8.95 -0.65 16.88
N ARG A 82 -9.58 -1.68 17.44
CA ARG A 82 -10.00 -2.85 16.65
C ARG A 82 -11.21 -2.49 15.79
N LEU A 83 -11.14 -2.83 14.50
CA LEU A 83 -12.27 -2.70 13.58
C LEU A 83 -13.02 -4.02 13.33
N PHE A 84 -12.47 -5.15 13.79
CA PHE A 84 -13.14 -6.45 13.87
C PHE A 84 -12.67 -7.21 15.11
N GLN A 85 -13.39 -8.28 15.49
CA GLN A 85 -13.24 -8.91 16.81
C GLN A 85 -11.86 -9.58 17.04
N ARG A 86 -11.23 -10.09 15.97
CA ARG A 86 -9.97 -10.86 16.02
C ARG A 86 -8.73 -9.99 16.21
N GLY A 87 -7.62 -10.64 16.53
CA GLY A 87 -6.32 -10.04 16.79
C GLY A 87 -6.08 -9.57 18.22
N GLU A 88 -4.82 -9.48 18.60
CA GLU A 88 -4.39 -8.94 19.90
C GLU A 88 -4.25 -7.41 19.83
N ALA A 89 -4.58 -6.68 20.89
CA ALA A 89 -4.41 -5.23 20.95
C ALA A 89 -3.22 -4.89 21.83
N VAL A 90 -2.32 -4.07 21.30
CA VAL A 90 -1.08 -3.66 21.96
C VAL A 90 -1.03 -2.14 22.04
N ALA A 91 -1.10 -1.59 23.25
CA ALA A 91 -0.96 -0.15 23.49
C ALA A 91 0.50 0.29 23.66
N GLY A 92 1.41 -0.64 24.01
CA GLY A 92 2.81 -0.36 24.31
C GLY A 92 3.68 -0.03 23.09
N ASP A 93 4.97 0.18 23.36
CA ASP A 93 5.96 0.59 22.36
C ASP A 93 6.50 -0.56 21.52
N ASP A 94 6.37 -1.80 21.98
CA ASP A 94 6.90 -2.98 21.29
C ASP A 94 5.79 -4.02 21.02
N PRO A 95 5.42 -4.25 19.75
CA PRO A 95 4.42 -5.25 19.37
C PRO A 95 5.03 -6.64 19.16
N LEU A 96 6.34 -6.85 19.34
CA LEU A 96 7.02 -8.08 18.93
C LEU A 96 6.46 -9.34 19.59
N PHE A 97 6.11 -9.27 20.88
CA PHE A 97 5.51 -10.40 21.59
C PHE A 97 4.16 -10.80 20.97
N ALA A 98 3.28 -9.82 20.74
CA ALA A 98 1.98 -10.04 20.10
C ALA A 98 2.12 -10.53 18.66
N ILE A 99 3.11 -10.03 17.91
CA ILE A 99 3.40 -10.50 16.54
C ILE A 99 3.80 -11.99 16.56
N ARG A 100 4.62 -12.40 17.53
CA ARG A 100 5.00 -13.82 17.67
C ARG A 100 3.80 -14.69 18.03
N ALA A 101 2.96 -14.24 18.97
CA ALA A 101 1.74 -14.96 19.33
C ALA A 101 0.76 -15.06 18.14
N ALA A 102 0.55 -13.97 17.41
CA ALA A 102 -0.31 -13.93 16.22
C ALA A 102 0.24 -14.79 15.07
N ALA A 103 1.57 -14.94 14.96
CA ALA A 103 2.16 -15.82 13.94
C ALA A 103 1.83 -17.29 14.18
N GLU A 104 1.56 -17.72 15.42
CA GLU A 104 1.12 -19.08 15.73
C GLU A 104 -0.41 -19.23 15.68
N ALA A 105 -1.16 -18.14 15.48
CA ALA A 105 -2.61 -18.17 15.37
C ALA A 105 -3.09 -18.66 13.99
N ASP A 106 -4.34 -19.12 13.96
CA ASP A 106 -5.08 -19.45 12.73
C ASP A 106 -6.47 -18.80 12.78
N GLU A 107 -6.51 -17.49 12.54
CA GLU A 107 -7.76 -16.74 12.52
C GLU A 107 -8.59 -17.09 11.28
N PRO A 108 -9.91 -17.35 11.42
CA PRO A 108 -10.78 -17.55 10.27
C PRO A 108 -10.90 -16.27 9.45
N ASP A 109 -11.17 -16.42 8.15
CA ASP A 109 -11.39 -15.31 7.24
C ASP A 109 -12.45 -14.34 7.79
N GLN A 110 -12.11 -13.05 7.89
CA GLN A 110 -13.10 -12.02 8.23
C GLN A 110 -14.13 -11.83 7.12
N ARG A 111 -13.75 -12.15 5.89
CA ARG A 111 -14.60 -12.04 4.71
C ARG A 111 -14.26 -13.15 3.72
N PRO A 112 -14.92 -14.33 3.85
CA PRO A 112 -14.68 -15.45 2.96
C PRO A 112 -14.88 -15.08 1.50
N ASP A 113 -14.01 -15.58 0.62
CA ASP A 113 -14.14 -15.42 -0.82
C ASP A 113 -15.24 -16.34 -1.34
N VAL A 114 -16.50 -15.88 -1.23
CA VAL A 114 -17.67 -16.58 -1.77
C VAL A 114 -17.96 -16.04 -3.17
N PRO A 115 -18.16 -16.93 -4.18
CA PRO A 115 -18.56 -16.50 -5.50
C PRO A 115 -19.80 -15.58 -5.44
N PRO A 116 -19.81 -14.45 -6.18
CA PRO A 116 -20.94 -13.52 -6.16
C PRO A 116 -22.23 -14.14 -6.70
N HIS A 117 -22.10 -15.17 -7.54
CA HIS A 117 -23.21 -15.98 -8.04
C HIS A 117 -22.96 -17.46 -7.71
N PRO A 118 -23.97 -18.19 -7.20
CA PRO A 118 -23.84 -19.61 -6.93
C PRO A 118 -23.56 -20.37 -8.23
N TRP A 119 -22.66 -21.36 -8.18
CA TRP A 119 -22.35 -22.21 -9.33
C TRP A 119 -23.58 -22.99 -9.77
N GLN A 120 -24.01 -22.84 -11.03
CA GLN A 120 -25.24 -23.47 -11.58
C GLN A 120 -24.97 -24.73 -12.41
N GLY A 121 -23.90 -25.48 -12.09
CA GLY A 121 -23.56 -26.74 -12.76
C GLY A 121 -22.99 -26.56 -14.18
N MET A 122 -22.49 -27.64 -14.80
CA MET A 122 -21.83 -27.60 -16.11
C MET A 122 -22.82 -27.29 -17.25
N GLY A 123 -22.40 -26.42 -18.16
CA GLY A 123 -23.09 -26.09 -19.40
C GLY A 123 -23.22 -27.29 -20.33
N PRO A 124 -24.10 -27.21 -21.34
CA PRO A 124 -24.41 -28.33 -22.25
C PRO A 124 -23.21 -28.87 -23.04
N HIS A 125 -22.10 -28.12 -23.12
CA HIS A 125 -20.88 -28.53 -23.82
C HIS A 125 -19.72 -28.91 -22.88
N GLY A 126 -20.00 -29.17 -21.60
CA GLY A 126 -18.98 -29.56 -20.61
C GLY A 126 -18.00 -28.45 -20.24
N GLN A 127 -18.27 -27.21 -20.68
CA GLN A 127 -17.46 -26.02 -20.41
C GLN A 127 -18.37 -24.92 -19.84
N GLY A 128 -17.92 -24.25 -18.78
CA GLY A 128 -18.62 -23.12 -18.14
C GLY A 128 -19.90 -23.50 -17.38
N GLY A 129 -20.32 -22.68 -16.43
CA GLY A 129 -21.58 -22.89 -15.69
C GLY A 129 -22.82 -22.56 -16.55
N ARG A 130 -23.99 -23.18 -16.31
CA ARG A 130 -25.26 -22.88 -17.04
C ARG A 130 -25.77 -21.42 -16.99
N GLY A 131 -25.03 -20.51 -16.37
CA GLY A 131 -25.30 -19.07 -16.31
C GLY A 131 -24.10 -18.17 -16.67
N MET A 132 -23.05 -18.72 -17.32
CA MET A 132 -21.82 -17.97 -17.64
C MET A 132 -21.81 -17.33 -19.05
N MET A 133 -22.90 -17.42 -19.81
CA MET A 133 -22.96 -16.85 -21.15
C MET A 133 -23.55 -15.43 -21.12
N GLY A 134 -22.68 -14.42 -21.25
CA GLY A 134 -23.07 -13.07 -21.68
C GLY A 134 -23.44 -12.08 -20.57
N GLY A 135 -22.47 -11.64 -19.77
CA GLY A 135 -22.63 -10.53 -18.82
C GLY A 135 -21.28 -10.02 -18.30
N ASN A 136 -21.28 -8.87 -17.61
CA ASN A 136 -20.13 -8.25 -16.93
C ASN A 136 -19.31 -9.31 -16.16
N PRO A 137 -18.14 -9.76 -16.65
CA PRO A 137 -17.32 -10.74 -15.94
C PRO A 137 -16.96 -10.18 -14.56
N TYR A 138 -17.38 -10.86 -13.49
CA TYR A 138 -17.21 -10.40 -12.11
C TYR A 138 -17.78 -9.00 -11.83
N GLY A 139 -18.82 -8.58 -12.57
CA GLY A 139 -19.45 -7.27 -12.40
C GLY A 139 -18.66 -6.11 -13.02
N ARG A 140 -17.58 -6.35 -13.77
CA ARG A 140 -16.76 -5.31 -14.41
C ARG A 140 -17.00 -5.27 -15.92
N PRO A 141 -17.18 -4.08 -16.52
CA PRO A 141 -17.24 -3.94 -17.97
C PRO A 141 -15.93 -4.39 -18.60
N MET A 142 -16.01 -4.92 -19.82
CA MET A 142 -14.84 -5.19 -20.64
C MET A 142 -14.07 -3.89 -20.85
N ALA A 143 -12.75 -3.92 -20.68
CA ALA A 143 -11.92 -2.76 -20.98
C ALA A 143 -12.03 -2.47 -22.49
N MET A 144 -12.21 -1.20 -22.82
CA MET A 144 -12.24 -0.72 -24.20
C MET A 144 -10.99 0.11 -24.44
N THR A 145 -10.51 0.11 -25.68
CA THR A 145 -9.45 1.01 -26.11
C THR A 145 -9.94 2.47 -26.05
N ALA A 146 -9.03 3.37 -25.73
CA ALA A 146 -9.27 4.81 -25.79
C ALA A 146 -8.13 5.50 -26.55
N GLU A 147 -8.36 6.74 -26.99
CA GLU A 147 -7.30 7.55 -27.60
C GLU A 147 -6.13 7.71 -26.61
N ASP A 148 -4.92 7.60 -27.12
CA ASP A 148 -3.70 7.70 -26.33
C ASP A 148 -3.24 9.17 -26.19
N ILE A 149 -2.64 9.49 -25.04
CA ILE A 149 -2.20 10.86 -24.70
C ILE A 149 -0.72 11.14 -25.02
N ARG A 150 0.05 10.15 -25.53
CA ARG A 150 1.50 10.25 -25.76
C ARG A 150 1.90 10.07 -27.23
N ASP A 151 1.74 8.86 -27.75
CA ASP A 151 2.32 8.34 -29.00
C ASP A 151 1.28 7.83 -30.02
N GLY A 152 0.00 7.79 -29.63
CA GLY A 152 -1.10 7.39 -30.51
C GLY A 152 -1.40 5.89 -30.50
N LEU A 153 -0.74 5.09 -29.66
CA LEU A 153 -1.07 3.67 -29.51
C LEU A 153 -2.29 3.49 -28.59
N ALA A 154 -3.46 3.27 -29.18
CA ALA A 154 -4.71 3.06 -28.43
C ALA A 154 -4.63 1.78 -27.56
N LEU A 155 -4.42 1.97 -26.26
CA LEU A 155 -4.43 0.91 -25.24
C LEU A 155 -5.77 0.87 -24.51
N ASP A 156 -6.07 -0.29 -23.93
CA ASP A 156 -7.23 -0.50 -23.06
C ASP A 156 -7.16 0.44 -21.85
N ALA A 157 -8.25 1.18 -21.63
CA ALA A 157 -8.41 2.02 -20.46
C ALA A 157 -8.88 1.17 -19.27
N TYR A 158 -8.12 1.20 -18.17
CA TYR A 158 -8.44 0.51 -16.92
C TYR A 158 -8.71 1.53 -15.81
N SER A 159 -9.98 1.65 -15.42
CA SER A 159 -10.38 2.49 -14.28
C SER A 159 -10.55 1.65 -13.01
N ALA A 160 -9.85 2.02 -11.94
CA ALA A 160 -9.97 1.36 -10.65
C ALA A 160 -9.60 2.26 -9.48
N ARG A 161 -10.02 1.83 -8.29
CA ARG A 161 -9.66 2.43 -7.01
C ARG A 161 -8.39 1.79 -6.46
N PHE A 162 -7.42 2.63 -6.12
CA PHE A 162 -6.13 2.25 -5.53
C PHE A 162 -6.02 2.83 -4.11
N GLY A 163 -5.51 2.03 -3.16
CA GLY A 163 -5.43 2.40 -1.74
C GLY A 163 -6.54 1.76 -0.89
N PRO A 164 -6.65 2.11 0.41
CA PRO A 164 -5.80 3.05 1.17
C PRO A 164 -4.50 2.41 1.72
N PHE A 165 -4.31 1.10 1.51
CA PHE A 165 -3.26 0.31 2.16
C PHE A 165 -2.22 -0.26 1.20
N LEU A 166 -2.10 0.34 0.00
CA LEU A 166 -1.04 -0.05 -0.94
C LEU A 166 0.31 0.42 -0.38
N PRO A 167 1.30 -0.47 -0.16
CA PRO A 167 2.56 -0.10 0.52
C PRO A 167 3.38 0.98 -0.20
N MET A 168 3.14 1.16 -1.50
CA MET A 168 3.81 2.14 -2.34
C MET A 168 3.16 3.53 -2.30
N LEU A 169 1.89 3.62 -1.89
CA LEU A 169 1.19 4.90 -1.72
C LEU A 169 1.40 5.44 -0.30
N PRO A 170 1.29 6.76 -0.10
CA PRO A 170 1.17 7.34 1.24
C PRO A 170 0.04 6.65 2.04
N PRO A 171 0.25 6.31 3.32
CA PRO A 171 -0.77 5.66 4.15
C PRO A 171 -2.10 6.42 4.14
N GLY A 172 -3.22 5.75 3.86
CA GLY A 172 -4.55 6.36 3.84
C GLY A 172 -4.96 7.02 2.52
N LEU A 173 -4.02 7.24 1.59
CA LEU A 173 -4.33 7.81 0.28
C LEU A 173 -5.16 6.83 -0.54
N THR A 174 -6.35 7.26 -0.97
CA THR A 174 -7.18 6.51 -1.92
C THR A 174 -7.37 7.35 -3.17
N LEU A 175 -7.10 6.74 -4.32
CA LEU A 175 -7.22 7.36 -5.64
C LEU A 175 -8.15 6.54 -6.53
N ASP A 176 -9.06 7.21 -7.23
CA ASP A 176 -9.68 6.65 -8.43
C ASP A 176 -8.81 7.06 -9.62
N LEU A 177 -8.24 6.07 -10.31
CA LEU A 177 -7.33 6.27 -11.43
C LEU A 177 -7.88 5.61 -12.68
N THR A 178 -7.60 6.22 -13.82
CA THR A 178 -7.68 5.56 -15.12
C THR A 178 -6.27 5.39 -15.67
N LEU A 179 -5.91 4.15 -16.00
CA LEU A 179 -4.62 3.78 -16.58
C LEU A 179 -4.79 3.37 -18.05
N GLN A 180 -3.82 3.70 -18.89
CA GLN A 180 -3.62 3.11 -20.22
C GLN A 180 -2.22 2.47 -20.24
N GLY A 181 -2.17 1.13 -20.19
CA GLY A 181 -0.92 0.45 -19.84
C GLY A 181 -0.45 0.85 -18.44
N ASP A 182 0.73 1.45 -18.35
CA ASP A 182 1.31 1.99 -17.12
C ASP A 182 1.12 3.50 -16.95
N VAL A 183 0.54 4.20 -17.92
CA VAL A 183 0.34 5.65 -17.89
C VAL A 183 -0.93 6.00 -17.14
N ILE A 184 -0.85 7.00 -16.26
CA ILE A 184 -2.03 7.60 -15.63
C ILE A 184 -2.68 8.59 -16.60
N VAL A 185 -3.93 8.34 -16.97
CA VAL A 185 -4.74 9.23 -17.82
C VAL A 185 -5.53 10.22 -16.98
N SER A 186 -6.06 9.77 -15.85
CA SER A 186 -6.78 10.62 -14.91
C SER A 186 -6.59 10.16 -13.48
N ALA A 187 -6.68 11.11 -12.55
CA ALA A 187 -6.56 10.85 -11.13
C ALA A 187 -7.54 11.71 -10.32
N CYS A 188 -8.31 11.06 -9.45
CA CYS A 188 -9.20 11.71 -8.50
C CYS A 188 -8.87 11.24 -7.08
N VAL A 189 -8.78 12.19 -6.15
CA VAL A 189 -8.54 11.88 -4.73
C VAL A 189 -9.87 11.54 -4.06
N VAL A 190 -9.97 10.31 -3.55
CA VAL A 190 -11.14 9.82 -2.82
C VAL A 190 -10.97 10.07 -1.32
N SER A 191 -9.79 9.80 -0.78
CA SER A 191 -9.43 10.11 0.61
C SER A 191 -7.99 10.61 0.70
N PRO A 192 -7.72 11.65 1.51
CA PRO A 192 -6.36 12.12 1.71
C PRO A 192 -5.53 11.10 2.52
N PRO A 193 -4.20 11.20 2.49
CA PRO A 193 -3.34 10.44 3.39
C PRO A 193 -3.71 10.66 4.87
N PHE A 194 -3.50 9.64 5.70
CA PHE A 194 -3.62 9.77 7.15
C PHE A 194 -2.53 10.70 7.70
N GLU A 195 -2.86 11.41 8.77
CA GLU A 195 -1.90 12.23 9.50
C GLU A 195 -0.80 11.36 10.13
N GLN A 196 0.47 11.68 9.90
CA GLN A 196 1.61 10.90 10.40
C GLN A 196 2.42 11.61 11.51
N GLY A 197 2.05 12.85 11.85
CA GLY A 197 2.77 13.70 12.79
C GLY A 197 4.18 14.08 12.31
N VAL A 198 4.89 14.88 13.13
CA VAL A 198 6.23 15.40 12.81
C VAL A 198 7.25 14.28 12.53
N GLN A 199 7.12 13.15 13.22
CA GLN A 199 8.02 12.01 13.02
C GLN A 199 7.86 11.39 11.62
N GLY A 200 6.66 11.38 11.05
CA GLY A 200 6.41 10.89 9.69
C GLY A 200 7.05 11.76 8.60
N ASP A 201 7.27 13.04 8.89
CA ASP A 201 7.92 14.01 8.00
C ASP A 201 9.44 14.09 8.20
N ALA A 202 10.00 13.29 9.13
CA ALA A 202 11.42 13.30 9.41
C ALA A 202 12.23 13.00 8.13
N PRO A 203 13.23 13.82 7.77
CA PRO A 203 14.00 13.67 6.52
C PRO A 203 14.52 12.24 6.29
N ALA A 204 15.00 11.58 7.34
CA ALA A 204 15.49 10.20 7.27
C ALA A 204 14.40 9.20 6.85
N LEU A 205 13.15 9.37 7.31
CA LEU A 205 12.05 8.47 6.93
C LEU A 205 11.56 8.76 5.51
N CYS A 206 11.48 10.04 5.12
CA CYS A 206 11.11 10.41 3.76
C CYS A 206 12.13 9.87 2.73
N ALA A 207 13.43 10.00 3.00
CA ALA A 207 14.48 9.39 2.18
C ALA A 207 14.37 7.87 2.16
N ALA A 208 14.20 7.22 3.31
CA ALA A 208 14.10 5.76 3.40
C ALA A 208 12.95 5.20 2.55
N ARG A 209 11.79 5.89 2.53
CA ARG A 209 10.64 5.50 1.69
C ARG A 209 10.98 5.58 0.20
N MET A 210 11.55 6.69 -0.27
CA MET A 210 11.95 6.81 -1.69
C MET A 210 12.96 5.75 -2.09
N LEU A 211 14.01 5.56 -1.29
CA LEU A 211 15.06 4.59 -1.58
C LEU A 211 14.51 3.16 -1.65
N ARG A 212 13.56 2.82 -0.76
CA ARG A 212 12.88 1.53 -0.79
C ARG A 212 12.10 1.32 -2.09
N LEU A 213 11.34 2.32 -2.53
CA LEU A 213 10.58 2.24 -3.79
C LEU A 213 11.50 2.10 -5.01
N MET A 214 12.69 2.66 -4.94
CA MET A 214 13.72 2.51 -5.98
C MET A 214 14.48 1.17 -5.89
N GLY A 215 14.23 0.34 -4.87
CA GLY A 215 15.01 -0.87 -4.61
C GLY A 215 16.45 -0.62 -4.18
N ILE A 216 16.77 0.59 -3.71
CA ILE A 216 18.13 1.01 -3.35
C ILE A 216 18.35 0.84 -1.84
N GLY A 217 19.32 0.02 -1.48
CA GLY A 217 19.72 -0.17 -0.08
C GLY A 217 20.38 1.09 0.52
N PRO A 218 20.32 1.29 1.86
CA PRO A 218 20.85 2.48 2.53
C PRO A 218 22.33 2.78 2.24
N ARG A 219 23.14 1.73 1.99
CA ARG A 219 24.56 1.89 1.64
C ARG A 219 24.75 2.48 0.23
N ALA A 220 23.92 2.06 -0.73
CA ALA A 220 23.96 2.55 -2.10
C ALA A 220 23.37 3.96 -2.24
N ALA A 221 22.49 4.37 -1.33
CA ALA A 221 21.87 5.69 -1.30
C ALA A 221 22.85 6.87 -1.17
N ARG A 222 24.03 6.64 -0.57
CA ARG A 222 25.09 7.65 -0.44
C ARG A 222 25.88 7.89 -1.73
N THR A 223 25.65 7.06 -2.75
CA THR A 223 26.31 7.22 -4.05
C THR A 223 25.52 8.18 -4.92
N ARG A 224 26.21 8.95 -5.76
CA ARG A 224 25.58 9.85 -6.73
C ARG A 224 24.64 9.10 -7.70
N GLY A 225 24.84 7.80 -7.89
CA GLY A 225 24.03 6.93 -8.74
C GLY A 225 22.56 6.83 -8.32
N ALA A 226 22.26 6.84 -7.01
CA ALA A 226 20.87 6.79 -6.53
C ALA A 226 20.06 7.99 -7.05
N LEU A 227 20.63 9.20 -7.00
CA LEU A 227 19.96 10.39 -7.53
C LEU A 227 19.79 10.37 -9.06
N MET A 228 20.63 9.61 -9.78
CA MET A 228 20.55 9.54 -11.24
C MET A 228 19.43 8.62 -11.74
N ALA A 229 18.92 7.71 -10.90
CA ALA A 229 17.79 6.84 -11.22
C ALA A 229 16.43 7.55 -11.21
N LEU A 230 16.34 8.78 -10.69
CA LEU A 230 15.10 9.57 -10.71
C LEU A 230 14.97 10.38 -12.01
N PRO A 231 13.77 10.63 -12.55
CA PRO A 231 13.55 11.52 -13.68
C PRO A 231 14.17 12.92 -13.51
N LYS A 232 14.63 13.54 -14.60
CA LYS A 232 15.08 14.95 -14.60
C LYS A 232 13.86 15.88 -14.60
N GLY A 233 14.01 17.10 -14.09
CA GLY A 233 12.96 18.14 -14.19
C GLY A 233 11.79 18.04 -13.19
N SER A 234 11.59 16.89 -12.53
CA SER A 234 10.46 16.66 -11.59
C SER A 234 10.67 17.21 -10.16
N GLY A 235 11.87 17.74 -9.87
CA GLY A 235 12.26 18.18 -8.51
C GLY A 235 12.56 17.05 -7.52
N MET A 236 12.21 15.79 -7.84
CA MET A 236 12.41 14.63 -6.95
C MET A 236 13.86 14.46 -6.52
N ARG A 237 14.81 14.64 -7.44
CA ARG A 237 16.26 14.58 -7.17
C ARG A 237 16.70 15.58 -6.09
N ARG A 238 16.19 16.81 -6.18
CA ARG A 238 16.50 17.88 -5.23
C ARG A 238 15.96 17.54 -3.85
N ARG A 239 14.70 17.11 -3.77
CA ARG A 239 14.04 16.73 -2.51
C ARG A 239 14.73 15.55 -1.82
N LEU A 240 15.04 14.48 -2.57
CA LEU A 240 15.78 13.34 -2.04
C LEU A 240 17.19 13.75 -1.56
N ALA A 241 17.90 14.58 -2.31
CA ALA A 241 19.23 15.05 -1.91
C ALA A 241 19.18 15.90 -0.62
N ALA A 242 18.16 16.75 -0.45
CA ALA A 242 17.92 17.51 0.78
C ALA A 242 17.71 16.56 1.97
N TRP A 243 16.82 15.57 1.82
CA TRP A 243 16.58 14.60 2.90
C TRP A 243 17.79 13.77 3.27
N LEU A 244 18.63 13.39 2.31
CA LEU A 244 19.90 12.69 2.56
C LEU A 244 20.91 13.55 3.33
N ARG A 245 20.79 14.88 3.29
CA ARG A 245 21.56 15.83 4.11
C ARG A 245 20.89 16.14 5.46
N GLY A 246 19.73 15.57 5.73
CA GLY A 246 18.95 15.85 6.95
C GLY A 246 18.14 17.14 6.88
N GLU A 247 18.00 17.75 5.70
CA GLU A 247 17.23 18.98 5.52
C GLU A 247 15.73 18.67 5.37
N THR A 248 14.88 19.57 5.86
CA THR A 248 13.43 19.50 5.66
C THR A 248 13.02 20.05 4.29
N VAL A 249 11.97 19.49 3.71
CA VAL A 249 11.39 19.97 2.45
C VAL A 249 10.00 20.52 2.73
N ALA A 250 9.76 21.80 2.41
CA ALA A 250 8.47 22.48 2.62
C ALA A 250 7.75 22.81 1.30
N GLU A 251 8.15 22.15 0.21
CA GLU A 251 7.55 22.36 -1.12
C GLU A 251 6.12 21.80 -1.15
N THR A 252 5.16 22.65 -1.49
CA THR A 252 3.75 22.25 -1.68
C THR A 252 3.59 21.50 -3.01
N PRO A 253 3.04 20.28 -3.00
CA PRO A 253 2.77 19.56 -4.24
C PRO A 253 1.64 20.22 -5.03
N LYS A 254 1.72 20.12 -6.37
CA LYS A 254 0.58 20.45 -7.25
C LYS A 254 -0.62 19.53 -6.93
N PRO A 255 -1.85 19.95 -7.24
CA PRO A 255 -3.02 19.08 -7.13
C PRO A 255 -2.81 17.75 -7.85
N LEU A 256 -3.14 16.63 -7.21
CA LEU A 256 -2.86 15.29 -7.75
C LEU A 256 -3.57 15.05 -9.10
N SER A 257 -4.74 15.64 -9.31
CA SER A 257 -5.45 15.57 -10.60
C SER A 257 -4.72 16.27 -11.75
N GLU A 258 -3.80 17.18 -11.44
CA GLU A 258 -2.98 17.91 -12.42
C GLU A 258 -1.56 17.33 -12.51
N ALA A 259 -1.07 16.77 -11.40
CA ALA A 259 0.30 16.29 -11.31
C ALA A 259 0.49 14.86 -11.81
N LEU A 260 -0.50 13.99 -11.63
CA LEU A 260 -0.39 12.57 -11.96
C LEU A 260 -0.66 12.22 -13.43
N PRO A 261 -1.62 12.86 -14.14
CA PRO A 261 -1.84 12.57 -15.55
C PRO A 261 -0.57 12.74 -16.40
N GLY A 262 -0.32 11.78 -17.30
CA GLY A 262 0.85 11.71 -18.16
C GLY A 262 2.08 11.04 -17.52
N LEU A 263 2.08 10.80 -16.21
CA LEU A 263 3.14 10.03 -15.56
C LEU A 263 2.90 8.53 -15.71
N GLU A 264 3.99 7.77 -15.87
CA GLU A 264 3.96 6.32 -15.68
C GLU A 264 3.77 5.98 -14.19
N TRP A 265 3.18 4.82 -13.91
CA TRP A 265 2.86 4.37 -12.56
C TRP A 265 4.06 4.44 -11.60
N ALA A 266 5.22 3.97 -12.05
CA ALA A 266 6.45 4.00 -11.26
C ALA A 266 6.92 5.43 -10.96
N GLU A 267 6.81 6.33 -11.94
CA GLU A 267 7.15 7.75 -11.75
C GLU A 267 6.17 8.43 -10.81
N ALA A 268 4.88 8.19 -10.96
CA ALA A 268 3.82 8.74 -10.10
C ALA A 268 4.00 8.33 -8.63
N VAL A 269 4.30 7.05 -8.39
CA VAL A 269 4.57 6.52 -7.04
C VAL A 269 5.80 7.20 -6.42
N LEU A 270 6.88 7.38 -7.18
CA LEU A 270 8.08 8.09 -6.71
C LEU A 270 7.81 9.59 -6.49
N TRP A 271 7.01 10.21 -7.34
CA TRP A 271 6.60 11.60 -7.22
C TRP A 271 5.84 11.82 -5.91
N LEU A 272 4.83 10.98 -5.62
CA LEU A 272 4.12 11.00 -4.34
C LEU A 272 5.08 10.78 -3.18
N ALA A 273 5.96 9.79 -3.26
CA ALA A 273 6.93 9.52 -2.20
C ALA A 273 7.95 10.65 -1.99
N SER A 274 8.11 11.56 -2.96
CA SER A 274 9.04 12.69 -2.93
C SER A 274 8.55 13.90 -2.13
N PHE A 275 7.37 13.83 -1.51
CA PHE A 275 6.86 14.87 -0.60
C PHE A 275 6.67 14.34 0.84
N PRO A 276 6.84 15.17 1.87
CA PRO A 276 6.49 14.78 3.23
C PRO A 276 5.00 14.41 3.32
N PRO A 277 4.63 13.39 4.13
CA PRO A 277 3.22 13.03 4.36
C PRO A 277 2.31 14.21 4.68
N SER A 278 2.74 15.16 5.52
CA SER A 278 1.92 16.34 5.87
C SER A 278 1.62 17.23 4.67
N GLN A 279 2.60 17.50 3.80
CA GLN A 279 2.45 18.36 2.63
C GLN A 279 1.52 17.75 1.59
N LEU A 280 1.62 16.44 1.36
CA LEU A 280 0.67 15.74 0.49
C LEU A 280 -0.74 15.75 1.05
N ARG A 281 -0.87 15.56 2.36
CA ARG A 281 -2.18 15.59 3.02
C ARG A 281 -2.82 16.96 2.89
N ALA A 282 -2.09 18.04 3.15
CA ALA A 282 -2.57 19.40 3.00
C ALA A 282 -3.10 19.67 1.58
N ALA A 283 -2.31 19.35 0.55
CA ALA A 283 -2.70 19.54 -0.85
C ALA A 283 -3.93 18.71 -1.27
N CYS A 284 -4.19 17.57 -0.62
CA CYS A 284 -5.39 16.78 -0.87
C CYS A 284 -6.64 17.33 -0.18
N MET A 285 -6.47 18.04 0.95
CA MET A 285 -7.59 18.57 1.75
C MET A 285 -8.10 19.92 1.26
N GLU A 286 -7.22 20.80 0.77
CA GLU A 286 -7.59 22.15 0.30
C GLU A 286 -8.66 22.15 -0.81
N ARG A 287 -8.80 21.04 -1.56
CA ARG A 287 -9.84 20.87 -2.57
C ARG A 287 -11.14 20.22 -2.10
N GLN A 288 -11.18 19.55 -0.94
CA GLN A 288 -12.45 19.00 -0.44
C GLN A 288 -13.36 20.11 0.11
N ALA A 289 -12.82 21.31 0.35
CA ALA A 289 -13.53 22.46 0.88
C ALA A 289 -13.97 23.49 -0.20
N ALA A 290 -13.68 23.22 -1.47
CA ALA A 290 -14.02 24.07 -2.63
C ALA A 290 -15.01 23.33 -3.55
#